data_AF-A0A351SE39-F1
#
_entry.id   AF-A0A351SE39-F1
#
_cell.length_a   1.000
_cell.length_b   1.000
_cell.length_c   1.000
_cell.angle_alpha   90.00
_cell.angle_beta   90.00
_cell.angle_gamma   90.00
#
_symmetry.space_group_name_H-M   'P 1'
#
loop_
_entity.id
_entity.type
_entity.pdbx_description
1 polymer ?
#
loop_
_entity_poly.entity_id
_entity_poly.type
_entity_poly.pdbx_seq_one_letter_code
_entity_poly.pdbx_strand_id
1 'polypeptide(L)'
;MKQEIAAVFHLAAAFAWHLPTDHTHQINVDASDTLLHHCAQWPNLKRFVWIGGYRVASKPNVSDAQLYRKLGAYEASKLIAYDRLKTQAHNLKVPWTSVNPSTVIGHSQTGQTTQLIGLAEMVQ
;
A
#
# COMPACT_ATOMS: atom_id res chain seq x y z
N MET A 1 23.93 20.03 5.85
CA MET A 1 23.89 19.13 4.68
C MET A 1 22.46 18.64 4.52
N LYS A 2 21.84 18.78 3.34
CA LYS A 2 20.52 18.19 3.09
C LYS A 2 20.70 16.68 3.01
N GLN A 3 19.88 15.93 3.74
CA GLN A 3 19.92 14.47 3.73
C GLN A 3 19.48 13.97 2.35
N GLU A 4 20.31 13.18 1.68
CA GLU A 4 19.99 12.62 0.38
C GLU A 4 19.25 11.30 0.55
N ILE A 5 18.08 11.16 -0.08
CA ILE A 5 17.25 9.95 0.02
C ILE A 5 17.45 9.12 -1.24
N ALA A 6 18.09 7.95 -1.09
CA ALA A 6 18.34 7.04 -2.20
C ALA A 6 17.24 5.99 -2.41
N ALA A 7 16.43 5.70 -1.39
CA ALA A 7 15.33 4.73 -1.49
C ALA A 7 14.19 5.07 -0.54
N VAL A 8 12.98 4.65 -0.92
CA VAL A 8 11.77 4.74 -0.09
C VAL A 8 11.15 3.36 0.04
N PHE A 9 10.80 2.98 1.26
CA PHE A 9 10.00 1.80 1.57
C PHE A 9 8.66 2.27 2.12
N HIS A 10 7.66 2.33 1.26
CA HIS A 10 6.31 2.80 1.60
C HIS A 10 5.48 1.63 2.14
N LEU A 11 5.50 1.48 3.46
CA LEU A 11 4.75 0.48 4.23
C LEU A 11 3.43 1.03 4.79
N ALA A 12 3.26 2.36 4.80
CA ALA A 12 2.13 2.99 5.49
C ALA A 12 0.81 2.69 4.76
N ALA A 13 -0.18 2.22 5.53
CA ALA A 13 -1.53 2.00 5.07
C ALA A 13 -2.50 2.01 6.26
N ALA A 14 -3.72 2.48 6.04
CA ALA A 14 -4.86 2.16 6.89
C ALA A 14 -5.18 0.66 6.72
N PHE A 15 -5.12 -0.07 7.83
CA PHE A 15 -5.40 -1.51 7.88
C PHE A 15 -6.13 -1.86 9.17
N ALA A 16 -7.44 -2.08 9.06
CA ALA A 16 -8.33 -2.49 10.14
C ALA A 16 -9.63 -3.06 9.55
N TRP A 17 -10.44 -3.67 10.40
CA TRP A 17 -11.83 -3.99 10.06
C TRP A 17 -12.68 -2.73 10.01
N HIS A 18 -13.76 -2.76 9.22
CA HIS A 18 -14.77 -1.68 9.14
C HIS A 18 -14.21 -0.29 8.82
N LEU A 19 -13.11 -0.22 8.07
CA LEU A 19 -12.53 1.04 7.67
C LEU A 19 -13.51 1.88 6.83
N PRO A 20 -13.66 3.19 7.09
CA PRO A 20 -14.43 4.09 6.23
C PRO A 20 -13.80 4.21 4.85
N THR A 21 -14.61 4.14 3.79
CA THR A 21 -14.12 4.18 2.40
C THR A 21 -13.33 5.44 2.09
N ASP A 22 -13.86 6.62 2.40
CA ASP A 22 -13.23 7.90 2.05
C ASP A 22 -11.88 8.08 2.76
N HIS A 23 -11.85 7.80 4.07
CA HIS A 23 -10.62 7.83 4.85
C HIS A 23 -9.58 6.86 4.30
N THR A 24 -10.00 5.64 3.96
CA THR A 24 -9.09 4.63 3.39
C THR A 24 -8.57 5.04 2.02
N HIS A 25 -9.42 5.66 1.18
CA HIS A 25 -9.00 6.16 -0.13
C HIS A 25 -7.93 7.24 0.04
N GLN A 26 -8.17 8.21 0.91
CA GLN A 26 -7.24 9.29 1.20
C GLN A 26 -5.87 8.75 1.66
N ILE A 27 -5.87 7.80 2.60
CA ILE A 27 -4.62 7.26 3.18
C ILE A 27 -3.91 6.29 2.24
N ASN A 28 -4.61 5.32 1.66
CA ASN A 28 -3.97 4.23 0.91
C ASN A 28 -3.72 4.60 -0.55
N VAL A 29 -4.55 5.46 -1.14
CA VAL A 29 -4.49 5.82 -2.56
C VAL A 29 -3.87 7.20 -2.74
N ASP A 30 -4.51 8.26 -2.23
CA ASP A 30 -4.10 9.64 -2.54
C ASP A 30 -2.76 10.01 -1.90
N ALA A 31 -2.53 9.62 -0.65
CA ALA A 31 -1.25 9.86 0.02
C ALA A 31 -0.10 9.07 -0.62
N SER A 32 -0.36 7.84 -1.08
CA SER A 32 0.64 7.04 -1.81
C SER A 32 1.03 7.70 -3.13
N ASP A 33 0.05 8.21 -3.87
CA ASP A 33 0.28 8.92 -5.12
C ASP A 33 1.03 10.23 -4.90
N THR A 34 0.61 11.01 -3.90
CA THR A 34 1.28 12.26 -3.49
C THR A 34 2.74 12.01 -3.10
N LEU A 35 3.00 10.96 -2.31
CA LEU A 35 4.37 10.59 -1.94
C LEU A 35 5.21 10.26 -3.16
N LEU A 36 4.68 9.47 -4.12
CA LEU A 36 5.39 9.14 -5.35
C LEU A 36 5.76 10.40 -6.15
N HIS A 37 4.85 11.37 -6.26
CA HIS A 37 5.11 12.66 -6.92
C HIS A 37 6.22 13.46 -6.23
N HIS A 38 6.26 13.45 -4.89
CA HIS A 38 7.36 14.08 -4.15
C HIS A 38 8.70 13.37 -4.39
N CYS A 39 8.69 12.03 -4.36
CA CYS A 39 9.88 11.22 -4.62
C CYS A 39 10.44 11.43 -6.03
N ALA A 40 9.59 11.71 -7.03
CA ALA A 40 10.02 12.01 -8.39
C ALA A 40 10.91 13.25 -8.50
N GLN A 41 10.88 14.15 -7.51
CA GLN A 41 11.72 15.35 -7.46
C GLN A 41 13.12 15.10 -6.87
N TRP A 42 13.41 13.87 -6.41
CA TRP A 42 14.67 13.56 -5.73
C TRP A 42 15.70 13.02 -6.73
N PRO A 43 16.77 13.77 -7.03
CA PRO A 43 17.70 13.44 -8.11
C PRO A 43 18.47 12.14 -7.89
N ASN A 44 18.61 11.70 -6.63
CA ASN A 44 19.38 10.52 -6.24
C ASN A 44 18.50 9.31 -5.88
N LEU A 45 17.18 9.36 -6.14
CA LEU A 45 16.28 8.25 -5.86
C LEU A 45 16.57 7.06 -6.79
N LYS A 46 17.00 5.95 -6.19
CA LYS A 46 17.27 4.68 -6.90
C LYS A 46 16.09 3.73 -6.90
N ARG A 47 15.20 3.81 -5.90
CA ARG A 47 14.03 2.94 -5.80
C ARG A 47 12.91 3.48 -4.90
N PHE A 48 11.68 3.39 -5.38
CA PHE A 48 10.46 3.47 -4.59
C PHE A 48 9.85 2.06 -4.43
N VAL A 49 9.89 1.49 -3.24
CA VAL A 49 9.30 0.19 -2.93
C VAL A 49 7.94 0.41 -2.26
N TRP A 50 6.88 -0.08 -2.88
CA TRP A 50 5.52 -0.03 -2.33
C TRP A 50 5.08 -1.39 -1.84
N ILE A 51 4.53 -1.45 -0.63
CA ILE A 51 3.96 -2.67 -0.06
C ILE A 51 2.46 -2.74 -0.35
N GLY A 52 2.12 -3.56 -1.34
CA GLY A 52 0.76 -3.87 -1.75
C GLY A 52 0.14 -5.00 -0.93
N GLY A 53 -0.75 -5.76 -1.57
CA GLY A 53 -1.33 -6.98 -1.03
C GLY A 53 -1.39 -8.07 -2.09
N TYR A 54 -1.43 -9.34 -1.70
CA TYR A 54 -1.33 -10.47 -2.63
C TYR A 54 -2.39 -10.49 -3.76
N ARG A 55 -3.50 -9.78 -3.60
CA ARG A 55 -4.61 -9.71 -4.57
C ARG A 55 -4.43 -8.64 -5.65
N VAL A 56 -3.39 -7.81 -5.58
CA VAL A 56 -3.32 -6.58 -6.41
C VAL A 56 -3.00 -6.81 -7.89
N ALA A 57 -2.49 -7.99 -8.26
CA ALA A 57 -1.98 -8.25 -9.61
C ALA A 57 -3.06 -8.26 -10.71
N SER A 58 -4.34 -8.32 -10.35
CA SER A 58 -5.46 -8.45 -11.28
C SER A 58 -6.67 -7.60 -10.86
N LYS A 59 -6.53 -6.27 -10.97
CA LYS A 59 -7.66 -5.33 -10.83
C LYS A 59 -8.70 -5.60 -11.94
N PRO A 60 -9.96 -5.90 -11.59
CA PRO A 60 -11.03 -6.00 -12.58
C PRO A 60 -11.25 -4.67 -13.29
N ASN A 61 -11.62 -4.70 -14.57
CA ASN A 61 -11.97 -3.51 -15.34
C ASN A 61 -13.38 -3.01 -14.97
N VAL A 62 -13.50 -2.43 -13.78
CA VAL A 62 -14.73 -1.84 -13.23
C VAL A 62 -14.37 -0.53 -12.53
N SER A 63 -15.36 0.33 -12.30
CA SER A 63 -15.15 1.60 -11.58
C SER A 63 -14.68 1.38 -10.15
N ASP A 64 -13.94 2.34 -9.59
CA ASP A 64 -13.52 2.34 -8.20
C ASP A 64 -14.71 2.21 -7.23
N ALA A 65 -15.84 2.86 -7.53
CA ALA A 65 -17.07 2.73 -6.76
C ALA A 65 -17.61 1.28 -6.76
N GLN A 66 -17.49 0.55 -7.88
CA GLN A 66 -17.84 -0.87 -7.94
C GLN A 66 -16.85 -1.74 -7.16
N LEU A 67 -15.55 -1.42 -7.17
CA LEU A 67 -14.55 -2.12 -6.36
C LEU A 67 -14.84 -1.97 -4.87
N TYR A 68 -15.06 -0.74 -4.39
CA TYR A 68 -15.37 -0.48 -2.98
C TYR A 68 -16.63 -1.21 -2.53
N ARG A 69 -17.67 -1.23 -3.37
CA ARG A 69 -18.92 -1.93 -3.08
C ARG A 69 -18.75 -3.45 -2.99
N LYS A 70 -17.86 -4.04 -3.80
CA LYS A 70 -17.66 -5.50 -3.88
C LYS A 70 -16.64 -6.03 -2.88
N LEU A 71 -15.60 -5.26 -2.59
CA LEU A 71 -14.42 -5.74 -1.87
C LEU A 71 -14.22 -5.07 -0.49
N GLY A 72 -14.98 -4.01 -0.21
CA GLY A 72 -14.78 -3.18 0.98
C GLY A 72 -13.61 -2.19 0.83
N ALA A 73 -13.41 -1.36 1.85
CA ALA A 73 -12.47 -0.25 1.81
C ALA A 73 -11.01 -0.68 1.58
N TYR A 74 -10.51 -1.64 2.37
CA TYR A 74 -9.10 -2.02 2.34
C TYR A 74 -8.68 -2.64 0.99
N GLU A 75 -9.33 -3.73 0.58
CA GLU A 75 -8.97 -4.48 -0.62
C GLU A 75 -9.13 -3.66 -1.90
N ALA A 76 -10.22 -2.89 -2.00
CA ALA A 76 -10.40 -1.98 -3.12
C ALA A 76 -9.31 -0.91 -3.16
N SER A 77 -8.95 -0.31 -2.01
CA SER A 77 -7.91 0.72 -1.96
C SER A 77 -6.54 0.21 -2.43
N LYS A 78 -6.17 -1.04 -2.12
CA LYS A 78 -4.91 -1.64 -2.58
C LYS A 78 -4.89 -1.84 -4.10
N LEU A 79 -6.00 -2.28 -4.69
CA LEU A 79 -6.12 -2.42 -6.15
C LEU A 79 -6.03 -1.07 -6.87
N ILE A 80 -6.74 -0.07 -6.35
CA ILE A 80 -6.77 1.28 -6.92
C ILE A 80 -5.38 1.93 -6.79
N ALA A 81 -4.74 1.83 -5.62
CA ALA A 81 -3.40 2.34 -5.39
C ALA A 81 -2.36 1.69 -6.32
N TYR A 82 -2.40 0.37 -6.50
CA TYR A 82 -1.48 -0.32 -7.41
C TYR A 82 -1.58 0.18 -8.85
N ASP A 83 -2.80 0.30 -9.37
CA ASP A 83 -3.07 0.77 -10.73
C ASP A 83 -2.63 2.24 -10.93
N ARG A 84 -2.93 3.10 -9.94
CA ARG A 84 -2.51 4.50 -9.94
C ARG A 84 -0.99 4.63 -9.86
N LEU A 85 -0.34 3.96 -8.91
CA LEU A 85 1.12 3.98 -8.74
C LEU A 85 1.84 3.42 -9.97
N LYS A 86 1.34 2.34 -10.57
CA LYS A 86 1.90 1.78 -11.81
C LYS A 86 1.90 2.83 -12.93
N THR A 87 0.76 3.48 -13.12
CA THR A 87 0.59 4.51 -14.15
C THR A 87 1.48 5.72 -13.87
N GLN A 88 1.48 6.22 -12.64
CA GLN A 88 2.22 7.43 -12.28
C GLN A 88 3.73 7.20 -12.22
N ALA A 89 4.19 6.05 -11.73
CA ALA A 89 5.61 5.72 -11.73
C ALA A 89 6.15 5.62 -13.16
N HIS A 90 5.37 5.08 -14.09
CA HIS A 90 5.72 5.09 -15.51
C HIS A 90 5.82 6.52 -16.06
N ASN A 91 4.80 7.35 -15.82
CA ASN A 91 4.75 8.72 -16.35
C ASN A 91 5.87 9.61 -15.78
N LEU A 92 6.12 9.50 -14.48
CA LEU A 92 7.14 10.24 -13.76
C LEU A 92 8.55 9.63 -13.89
N LYS A 93 8.68 8.49 -14.56
CA LYS A 93 9.93 7.71 -14.70
C LYS A 93 10.58 7.37 -13.35
N VAL A 94 9.75 7.13 -12.33
CA VAL A 94 10.23 6.74 -10.99
C VAL A 94 10.61 5.25 -11.01
N PRO A 95 11.84 4.87 -10.65
CA PRO A 95 12.19 3.46 -10.51
C PRO A 95 11.42 2.89 -9.34
N TRP A 96 10.45 2.00 -9.59
CA TRP A 96 9.56 1.48 -8.55
C TRP A 96 9.51 -0.05 -8.50
N THR A 97 9.07 -0.59 -7.37
CA THR A 97 8.82 -2.03 -7.19
C THR A 97 7.63 -2.21 -6.27
N SER A 98 6.71 -3.09 -6.67
CA SER A 98 5.62 -3.55 -5.83
C SER A 98 6.04 -4.86 -5.15
N VAL A 99 5.89 -4.92 -3.83
CA VAL A 99 6.01 -6.16 -3.06
C VAL A 99 4.63 -6.48 -2.48
N ASN A 100 4.11 -7.66 -2.79
CA ASN A 100 2.70 -8.01 -2.56
C ASN A 100 2.58 -9.19 -1.59
N PRO A 101 2.84 -8.97 -0.28
CA PRO A 101 2.69 -10.03 0.70
C PRO A 101 1.23 -10.46 0.83
N SER A 102 1.05 -11.72 1.23
CA SER A 102 -0.23 -12.23 1.72
C SER A 102 -0.31 -11.97 3.24
N THR A 103 -0.67 -12.98 4.02
CA THR A 103 -0.69 -12.90 5.48
C THR A 103 0.74 -12.78 6.03
N VAL A 104 0.97 -11.77 6.86
CA VAL A 104 2.19 -11.63 7.68
C VAL A 104 1.91 -12.28 9.03
N ILE A 105 2.74 -13.24 9.42
CA ILE A 105 2.64 -13.98 10.68
C ILE A 105 3.85 -13.69 11.57
N GLY A 106 3.80 -14.15 12.82
CA GLY A 106 4.88 -13.98 13.79
C GLY A 106 6.22 -14.56 13.30
N HIS A 107 7.30 -14.03 13.84
CA HIS A 107 8.66 -14.45 13.51
C HIS A 107 8.86 -15.96 13.74
N SER A 108 9.47 -16.66 12.78
CA SER A 108 9.51 -18.14 12.78
C SER A 108 10.30 -18.77 13.93
N GLN A 109 11.20 -18.02 14.57
CA GLN A 109 12.00 -18.54 15.70
C GLN A 109 11.51 -18.03 17.06
N THR A 110 10.99 -16.81 17.13
CA THR A 110 10.65 -16.15 18.41
C THR A 110 9.14 -16.01 18.62
N GLY A 111 8.34 -16.21 17.58
CA GLY A 111 6.89 -15.99 17.60
C GLY A 111 6.48 -14.51 17.66
N GLN A 112 7.43 -13.56 17.72
CA GLN A 112 7.11 -12.15 17.91
C GLN A 112 6.22 -11.62 16.78
N THR A 113 5.12 -10.98 17.16
CA THR A 113 4.18 -10.30 16.26
C THR A 113 3.63 -9.06 16.95
N THR A 114 3.37 -8.01 16.16
CA THR A 114 2.62 -6.82 16.58
C THR A 114 1.24 -6.78 15.94
N GLN A 115 0.93 -7.74 15.08
CA GLN A 115 -0.33 -7.83 14.35
C GLN A 115 -1.29 -8.75 15.13
N LEU A 116 -1.85 -8.21 16.20
CA LEU A 116 -2.88 -8.84 17.01
C LEU A 116 -4.26 -8.35 16.53
N ILE A 117 -4.73 -8.87 15.39
CA ILE A 117 -6.05 -8.55 14.86
C ILE A 117 -6.92 -9.80 14.79
N GLY A 118 -8.22 -9.66 15.05
CA GLY A 118 -9.17 -10.77 15.01
C GLY A 118 -9.13 -11.64 16.27
N LEU A 119 -8.95 -12.95 16.12
CA LEU A 119 -9.08 -13.92 17.23
C LEU A 119 -8.07 -13.71 18.38
N ALA A 120 -6.99 -12.96 18.16
CA ALA A 120 -6.04 -12.62 19.22
C ALA A 120 -6.71 -11.90 20.41
N GLU A 121 -7.78 -11.14 20.17
CA GLU A 121 -8.57 -10.49 21.23
C GLU A 121 -9.47 -11.48 22.00
N MET A 122 -9.74 -12.66 21.44
CA MET A 122 -10.63 -13.67 22.05
C MET A 122 -9.93 -14.64 23.01
N VAL A 123 -8.59 -14.62 23.06
CA VAL A 123 -7.78 -15.55 23.87
C VAL A 123 -7.06 -14.82 25.03
N GLN A 124 -7.57 -13.65 25.44
CA GLN A 124 -7.09 -12.93 26.62
C GLN A 124 -7.71 -13.47 27.91
#